data_AF-A0A6I9NWY6-F1
#
_entry.id   AF-A0A6I9NWY6-F1
#
_cell.length_a   1.000
_cell.length_b   1.000
_cell.length_c   1.000
_cell.angle_alpha   90.00
_cell.angle_beta   90.00
_cell.angle_gamma   90.00
#
_symmetry.space_group_name_H-M   'P 1'
#
loop_
_entity.id
_entity.type
_entity.pdbx_description
1 polymer ?
#
loop_
_entity_poly.entity_id
_entity_poly.type
_entity_poly.pdbx_seq_one_letter_code
_entity_poly.pdbx_strand_id
1 'polypeptide(L)'
;MATYCLTAARLQLVLGNGARRLHISAAYRANAKVSMSRFEPTSFINYERLQSNIDIVRSRLNRPLTLSEKIVYGHLDDPKNQEIDRGRTYLRLRPDRVAMQDATAQMAMLQFISSGLPRVAVPSPSTATT
;
A
#
# COMPACT_ATOMS: atom_id res chain seq x y z
N MET A 1 22.21 20.16 -7.77
CA MET A 1 21.57 20.56 -9.06
C MET A 1 22.48 20.30 -10.27
N ALA A 2 23.80 20.52 -10.20
CA ALA A 2 24.71 20.34 -11.35
C ALA A 2 25.11 18.88 -11.67
N THR A 3 25.02 17.95 -10.73
CA THR A 3 25.45 16.55 -10.91
C THR A 3 24.47 15.68 -11.70
N TYR A 4 23.19 16.07 -11.79
CA TYR A 4 22.14 15.34 -12.51
C TYR A 4 22.21 15.53 -14.04
N CYS A 5 22.72 16.66 -14.51
CA CYS A 5 22.76 16.96 -15.95
C CYS A 5 23.85 16.14 -16.67
N LEU A 6 24.95 15.85 -15.98
CA LEU A 6 26.11 15.16 -16.55
C LEU A 6 25.90 13.64 -16.72
N THR A 7 25.05 13.02 -15.90
CA THR A 7 24.73 11.59 -16.03
C THR A 7 23.72 11.34 -17.15
N ALA A 8 22.75 12.24 -17.33
CA ALA A 8 21.76 12.16 -18.41
C ALA A 8 22.41 12.32 -19.79
N ALA A 9 23.37 13.25 -19.93
CA ALA A 9 24.09 13.46 -21.19
C ALA A 9 24.94 12.24 -21.62
N ARG A 10 25.56 11.53 -20.67
CA ARG A 10 26.32 10.31 -20.97
C ARG A 10 25.44 9.13 -21.35
N LEU A 11 24.23 9.05 -20.82
CA LEU A 11 23.29 7.97 -21.12
C LEU A 11 22.59 8.17 -22.48
N GLN A 12 22.44 9.43 -22.93
CA GLN A 12 21.94 9.76 -24.27
C GLN A 12 22.93 9.38 -25.39
N LEU A 13 24.24 9.40 -25.12
CA LEU A 13 25.26 9.10 -26.14
C LEU A 13 25.45 7.59 -26.39
N VAL A 14 25.05 6.73 -25.44
CA VAL A 14 25.21 5.27 -25.54
C VAL A 14 24.03 4.58 -26.26
N LEU A 15 22.85 5.20 -26.32
CA LEU A 15 21.61 4.51 -26.74
C LEU A 15 21.11 4.79 -28.17
N GLY A 16 21.77 5.67 -28.94
CA GLY A 16 21.42 5.93 -30.33
C GLY A 16 20.02 6.53 -30.54
N ASN A 17 19.82 7.19 -31.68
CA ASN A 17 18.60 7.94 -32.02
C ASN A 17 17.34 7.07 -32.31
N GLY A 18 17.28 5.83 -31.83
CA GLY A 18 16.22 4.86 -32.16
C GLY A 18 15.40 4.33 -30.98
N ALA A 19 15.78 4.60 -29.73
CA ALA A 19 15.03 4.09 -28.59
C ALA A 19 13.77 4.96 -28.37
N ARG A 20 12.59 4.36 -28.61
CA ARG A 20 11.29 4.91 -28.18
C ARG A 20 11.46 5.47 -26.77
N ARG A 21 11.18 6.78 -26.60
CA ARG A 21 11.16 7.47 -25.30
C ARG A 21 10.13 6.78 -24.40
N LEU A 22 10.50 5.67 -23.77
CA LEU A 22 9.79 5.19 -22.61
C LEU A 22 9.95 6.29 -21.58
N HIS A 23 8.83 6.81 -21.07
CA HIS A 23 8.82 7.82 -20.02
C HIS A 23 9.54 7.25 -18.79
N ILE A 24 10.84 7.52 -18.70
CA ILE A 24 11.74 7.10 -17.62
C ILE A 24 11.14 7.48 -16.25
N SER A 25 10.36 8.56 -16.20
CA SER A 25 9.63 9.04 -15.03
C SER A 25 8.59 8.07 -14.46
N ALA A 26 8.03 7.14 -15.23
CA ALA A 26 7.11 6.13 -14.71
C ALA A 26 7.85 5.04 -13.91
N ALA A 27 9.03 4.62 -14.39
CA ALA A 27 9.85 3.60 -13.73
C ALA A 27 10.43 4.10 -12.39
N TYR A 28 10.84 5.38 -12.32
CA TYR A 28 11.36 5.97 -11.06
C TYR A 28 10.27 6.29 -10.02
N ARG A 29 8.98 6.27 -10.39
CA ARG A 29 7.86 6.56 -9.46
C ARG A 29 7.39 5.34 -8.67
N ALA A 30 7.64 4.12 -9.14
CA ALA A 30 7.20 2.90 -8.46
C ALA A 30 7.85 2.72 -7.07
N ASN A 31 9.06 3.26 -6.89
CA ASN A 31 9.87 3.10 -5.67
C ASN A 31 9.96 4.41 -4.84
N ALA A 32 8.99 5.30 -4.99
CA ALA A 32 8.96 6.57 -4.27
C ALA A 32 8.41 6.38 -2.84
N LYS A 33 9.19 6.77 -1.83
CA LYS A 33 8.72 6.84 -0.43
C LYS A 33 7.76 8.02 -0.28
N VAL A 34 6.48 7.76 -0.54
CA VAL A 34 5.41 8.75 -0.41
C VAL A 34 4.70 8.56 0.92
N SER A 35 4.66 9.62 1.73
CA SER A 35 3.94 9.61 3.01
C SER A 35 2.45 9.41 2.79
N MET A 36 1.80 8.62 3.66
CA MET A 36 0.37 8.34 3.60
C MET A 36 -0.52 9.56 3.85
N SER A 37 -0.01 10.54 4.59
CA SER A 37 -0.71 11.75 5.01
C SER A 37 0.30 12.81 5.44
N ARG A 38 -0.10 14.09 5.43
CA ARG A 38 0.69 15.17 6.03
C ARG A 38 0.89 14.98 7.54
N PHE A 39 -0.04 14.30 8.20
CA PHE A 39 -0.03 14.05 9.64
C PHE A 39 0.84 12.84 10.03
N GLU A 40 1.27 12.04 9.06
CA GLU A 40 2.04 10.80 9.28
C GLU A 40 3.25 10.75 8.33
N PRO A 41 4.25 11.62 8.52
CA PRO A 41 5.42 11.69 7.64
C PRO A 41 6.27 10.41 7.68
N THR A 42 6.17 9.64 8.77
CA THR A 42 6.91 8.38 8.97
C THR A 42 6.22 7.15 8.38
N SER A 43 4.95 7.28 7.97
CA SER A 43 4.17 6.18 7.39
C SER A 43 4.09 6.31 5.88
N PHE A 44 4.49 5.27 5.14
CA PHE A 44 4.60 5.29 3.68
C PHE A 44 3.58 4.37 3.02
N ILE A 45 3.12 4.75 1.83
CA ILE A 45 2.22 3.92 1.03
C ILE A 45 2.99 2.74 0.44
N ASN A 46 2.51 1.51 0.65
CA ASN A 46 3.20 0.29 0.21
C ASN A 46 2.51 -0.35 -1.01
N TYR A 47 2.67 0.29 -2.17
CA TYR A 47 2.16 -0.27 -3.43
C TYR A 47 2.92 -1.51 -3.90
N GLU A 48 4.19 -1.67 -3.50
CA GLU A 48 5.00 -2.83 -3.86
C GLU A 48 4.42 -4.13 -3.26
N ARG A 49 4.07 -4.09 -1.97
CA ARG A 49 3.39 -5.21 -1.29
C ARG A 49 2.03 -5.51 -1.91
N LEU A 50 1.26 -4.47 -2.23
CA LEU A 50 -0.05 -4.63 -2.85
C LEU A 50 0.07 -5.30 -4.22
N GLN A 51 1.03 -4.88 -5.04
CA GLN A 51 1.31 -5.50 -6.34
C GLN A 51 1.76 -6.95 -6.18
N SER A 52 2.69 -7.27 -5.27
CA SER A 52 3.14 -8.65 -5.05
C SER A 52 2.01 -9.57 -4.61
N ASN A 53 1.10 -9.07 -3.76
CA ASN A 53 -0.05 -9.85 -3.27
C ASN A 53 -1.06 -10.10 -4.39
N ILE A 54 -1.33 -9.10 -5.23
CA ILE A 54 -2.21 -9.24 -6.40
C ILE A 54 -1.65 -10.26 -7.37
N ASP A 55 -0.33 -10.25 -7.63
CA ASP A 55 0.30 -11.19 -8.56
C ASP A 55 0.17 -12.64 -8.06
N ILE A 56 0.40 -12.88 -6.76
CA ILE A 56 0.18 -14.19 -6.13
C ILE A 56 -1.28 -14.65 -6.30
N VAL A 57 -2.24 -13.79 -5.95
CA VAL A 57 -3.67 -14.14 -6.01
C VAL A 57 -4.14 -14.34 -7.45
N ARG A 58 -3.62 -13.55 -8.39
CA ARG A 58 -3.92 -13.67 -9.82
C ARG A 58 -3.44 -15.00 -10.39
N SER A 59 -2.23 -15.44 -10.03
CA SER A 59 -1.70 -16.76 -10.42
C SER A 59 -2.52 -17.93 -9.82
N ARG A 60 -3.12 -17.75 -8.64
CA ARG A 60 -3.96 -18.78 -8.01
C ARG A 60 -5.36 -18.88 -8.65
N LEU A 61 -6.00 -17.74 -8.88
CA LEU A 61 -7.40 -17.70 -9.35
C LEU A 61 -7.55 -17.81 -10.88
N ASN A 62 -6.48 -17.59 -11.65
CA ASN A 62 -6.43 -17.73 -13.12
C ASN A 62 -7.58 -17.04 -13.87
N ARG A 63 -8.07 -15.91 -13.35
CA ARG A 63 -9.16 -15.11 -13.93
C ARG A 63 -8.86 -13.62 -13.80
N PRO A 64 -9.47 -12.75 -14.63
CA PRO A 64 -9.39 -11.31 -14.42
C PRO A 64 -10.00 -10.93 -13.06
N LEU A 65 -9.32 -10.03 -12.35
CA LEU A 65 -9.76 -9.48 -11.07
C LEU A 65 -10.37 -8.09 -11.27
N THR A 66 -11.48 -7.82 -10.60
CA THR A 66 -12.07 -6.47 -10.56
C THR A 66 -11.21 -5.52 -9.71
N LEU A 67 -11.46 -4.22 -9.80
CA LEU A 67 -10.72 -3.24 -8.98
C LEU A 67 -10.89 -3.53 -7.47
N SER A 68 -12.13 -3.78 -7.03
CA SER A 68 -12.42 -4.11 -5.63
C SER A 68 -11.68 -5.38 -5.19
N GLU A 69 -11.64 -6.41 -6.03
CA GLU A 69 -10.88 -7.62 -5.75
C GLU A 69 -9.39 -7.37 -5.64
N LYS A 70 -8.81 -6.54 -6.52
CA LYS A 70 -7.39 -6.18 -6.45
C LYS A 70 -7.06 -5.46 -5.15
N ILE A 71 -7.89 -4.50 -4.74
CA ILE A 71 -7.66 -3.76 -3.48
C ILE A 71 -7.85 -4.71 -2.29
N VAL A 72 -8.95 -5.46 -2.22
CA VAL A 72 -9.22 -6.36 -1.09
C VAL A 72 -8.18 -7.47 -1.00
N TYR A 73 -7.91 -8.19 -2.09
CA TYR A 73 -6.92 -9.28 -2.09
C TYR A 73 -5.49 -8.78 -1.95
N GLY A 74 -5.20 -7.55 -2.36
CA GLY A 74 -3.93 -6.89 -2.12
C GLY A 74 -3.61 -6.71 -0.62
N HIS A 75 -4.64 -6.59 0.22
CA HIS A 75 -4.49 -6.42 1.68
C HIS A 75 -4.62 -7.73 2.47
N LEU A 76 -4.55 -8.89 1.81
CA LEU A 76 -4.53 -10.17 2.52
C LEU A 76 -3.31 -10.32 3.42
N ASP A 77 -3.52 -10.93 4.57
CA ASP A 77 -2.46 -11.32 5.49
C ASP A 77 -1.58 -12.43 4.90
N ASP A 78 -2.23 -13.49 4.40
CA ASP A 78 -1.59 -14.61 3.71
C ASP A 78 -2.22 -14.82 2.31
N PRO A 79 -1.69 -14.19 1.25
CA PRO A 79 -2.23 -14.31 -0.10
C PRO A 79 -2.00 -15.72 -0.71
N LYS A 80 -1.14 -16.56 -0.14
CA LYS A 80 -0.81 -17.89 -0.69
C LYS A 80 -1.77 -18.96 -0.20
N ASN A 81 -2.12 -18.95 1.08
CA ASN A 81 -2.93 -20.02 1.69
C ASN A 81 -4.40 -19.63 1.90
N GLN A 82 -4.74 -18.34 1.84
CA GLN A 82 -6.12 -17.89 2.06
C GLN A 82 -7.07 -18.51 1.01
N GLU A 83 -8.15 -19.13 1.48
CA GLU A 83 -9.27 -19.54 0.65
C GLU A 83 -10.09 -18.31 0.22
N ILE A 84 -10.46 -18.27 -1.06
CA ILE A 84 -11.14 -17.14 -1.68
C ILE A 84 -12.38 -17.67 -2.41
N ASP A 85 -13.53 -17.63 -1.75
CA ASP A 85 -14.85 -17.89 -2.34
C ASP A 85 -15.79 -16.72 -2.06
N ARG A 86 -16.36 -16.15 -3.13
CA ARG A 86 -17.14 -14.92 -3.05
C ARG A 86 -18.43 -15.18 -2.27
N GLY A 87 -18.65 -14.40 -1.21
CA GLY A 87 -19.85 -14.50 -0.37
C GLY A 87 -19.88 -15.70 0.58
N ARG A 88 -18.77 -16.45 0.71
CA ARG A 88 -18.68 -17.63 1.57
C ARG A 88 -17.51 -17.58 2.54
N THR A 89 -16.31 -17.25 2.06
CA THR A 89 -15.11 -17.26 2.90
C THR A 89 -14.90 -15.94 3.65
N TYR A 90 -14.49 -16.02 4.91
CA TYR A 90 -14.00 -14.87 5.68
C TYR A 90 -12.53 -14.59 5.31
N LEU A 91 -12.26 -13.35 4.90
CA LEU A 91 -10.92 -12.92 4.51
C LEU A 91 -10.18 -12.30 5.69
N ARG A 92 -8.95 -12.74 5.93
CA ARG A 92 -8.05 -12.13 6.91
C ARG A 92 -7.30 -10.99 6.24
N LEU A 93 -7.68 -9.75 6.57
CA LEU A 93 -7.17 -8.54 5.95
C LEU A 93 -6.32 -7.73 6.92
N ARG A 94 -5.36 -6.98 6.38
CA ARG A 94 -4.60 -5.95 7.09
C ARG A 94 -4.98 -4.57 6.58
N PRO A 95 -5.87 -3.84 7.26
CA PRO A 95 -6.20 -2.46 6.88
C PRO A 95 -5.03 -1.52 7.18
N ASP A 96 -4.87 -0.48 6.34
CA ASP A 96 -3.77 0.49 6.45
C ASP A 96 -4.03 1.63 7.45
N ARG A 97 -5.30 1.87 7.81
CA ARG A 97 -5.72 2.88 8.78
C ARG A 97 -7.10 2.59 9.36
N VAL A 98 -7.35 3.13 10.55
CA VAL A 98 -8.65 3.09 11.22
C VAL A 98 -9.11 4.51 11.50
N ALA A 99 -10.27 4.90 10.99
CA ALA A 99 -10.90 6.17 11.33
C ALA A 99 -12.15 5.92 12.16
N MET A 100 -12.35 6.72 13.20
CA MET A 100 -13.46 6.60 14.14
C MET A 100 -14.19 7.95 14.20
N GLN A 101 -15.52 7.92 14.21
CA GLN A 101 -16.35 9.11 14.38
C GLN A 101 -16.76 9.23 15.85
N ASP A 102 -16.85 10.45 16.38
CA ASP A 102 -17.05 10.74 17.82
C ASP A 102 -18.14 9.90 18.50
N ALA A 103 -19.25 9.62 17.81
CA ALA A 103 -20.35 8.81 18.33
C ALA A 103 -19.98 7.33 18.58
N THR A 104 -19.11 6.74 17.75
CA THR A 104 -18.65 5.35 17.89
C THR A 104 -17.26 5.25 18.52
N ALA A 105 -16.53 6.35 18.56
CA ALA A 105 -15.16 6.40 19.04
C ALA A 105 -15.06 6.11 20.55
N GLN A 106 -16.02 6.59 21.33
CA GLN A 106 -16.00 6.44 22.79
C GLN A 106 -15.97 4.97 23.21
N MET A 107 -16.90 4.16 22.71
CA MET A 107 -16.98 2.75 23.11
C MET A 107 -15.78 1.93 22.59
N ALA A 108 -15.32 2.19 21.37
CA ALA A 108 -14.17 1.49 20.81
C ALA A 108 -12.86 1.85 21.54
N MET A 109 -12.70 3.10 22.02
CA MET A 109 -11.58 3.46 22.88
C MET A 109 -11.64 2.75 24.24
N LEU A 110 -12.83 2.62 24.85
CA LEU A 110 -12.98 1.86 26.10
C LEU A 110 -12.59 0.39 25.93
N GLN A 111 -13.01 -0.23 24.83
CA GLN A 111 -12.60 -1.60 24.50
C GLN A 111 -11.09 -1.70 24.26
N PHE A 112 -10.50 -0.70 23.61
CA PHE A 112 -9.06 -0.65 23.41
C PHE A 112 -8.29 -0.52 24.74
N ILE A 113 -8.74 0.34 25.66
CA ILE A 113 -8.14 0.47 27.01
C ILE A 113 -8.27 -0.85 27.78
N SER A 114 -9.44 -1.50 27.69
CA SER A 114 -9.68 -2.81 28.32
C SER A 114 -8.80 -3.94 27.75
N SER A 115 -8.35 -3.80 26.49
CA SER A 115 -7.42 -4.77 25.87
C SER A 115 -6.02 -4.77 26.49
N GLY A 116 -5.67 -3.76 27.29
CA GLY A 116 -4.35 -3.63 27.93
C GLY A 116 -3.21 -3.29 26.97
N LEU A 117 -3.50 -2.97 25.71
CA LEU A 117 -2.50 -2.58 24.72
C LEU A 117 -2.02 -1.14 24.94
N PRO A 118 -0.70 -0.87 24.92
CA PRO A 118 -0.17 0.46 25.23
C PRO A 118 -0.34 1.47 24.08
N ARG A 119 -0.46 1.00 22.82
CA ARG A 119 -0.56 1.86 21.64
C ARG A 119 -1.27 1.16 20.48
N VAL A 120 -1.95 1.96 19.64
CA VAL A 120 -2.55 1.50 18.38
C VAL A 120 -1.48 1.00 17.39
N ALA A 121 -1.79 -0.09 16.70
CA ALA A 121 -0.86 -0.76 15.77
C ALA A 121 -0.81 -0.11 14.39
N VAL A 122 -1.85 0.63 14.02
CA VAL A 122 -2.03 1.22 12.69
C VAL A 122 -2.45 2.68 12.87
N PRO A 123 -2.03 3.60 11.99
CA PRO A 123 -2.54 4.96 11.93
C PRO A 123 -4.04 5.15 12.21
N SER A 124 -4.37 5.92 13.25
CA SER A 124 -5.73 6.32 13.61
C SER A 124 -5.80 7.82 13.98
N PRO A 125 -6.65 8.62 13.32
CA PRO A 125 -6.66 10.08 13.50
C PRO A 125 -7.18 10.54 14.88
N SER A 126 -7.98 9.74 15.58
CA SER A 126 -8.57 10.11 16.89
C SER A 126 -7.67 9.80 18.09
N THR A 127 -6.59 9.04 17.90
CA THR A 127 -5.61 8.78 18.95
C THR A 127 -4.48 9.78 18.84
N ALA A 128 -4.67 10.95 19.45
CA ALA A 128 -3.59 11.87 19.73
C ALA A 128 -2.52 11.09 20.52
N THR A 129 -1.34 10.95 19.92
CA THR A 129 -0.15 10.46 20.61
C THR A 129 0.27 11.57 21.57
N THR A 130 -0.18 11.50 22.82
CA THR A 130 0.35 12.27 23.95
C THR A 130 0.72 11.29 25.05
#